data_AF-A0A4V1FY36-F1
#
_entry.id   AF-A0A4V1FY36-F1
#
_cell.length_a   1.000
_cell.length_b   1.000
_cell.length_c   1.000
_cell.angle_alpha   90.00
_cell.angle_beta   90.00
_cell.angle_gamma   90.00
#
_symmetry.space_group_name_H-M   'P 1'
#
loop_
_entity.id
_entity.type
_entity.pdbx_description
1 polymer ?
#
loop_
_entity_poly.entity_id
_entity_poly.type
_entity_poly.pdbx_seq_one_letter_code
_entity_poly.pdbx_strand_id
1 'polypeptide(L)'
;MSRLRDTLADLIDERFRTAVLLGLASIPFTVALSWESAPTSFSAEAVVAAGLLAGLHYAGRSSENADVGLLEGLRYGKRPAVNRRAGVVVGAVGSAPAVGWAIGYMLERAWSLSGWLGAAAAALLPAVVPLLVALFALAGGVGAAVGDWLVTRVDRARDRARSRAEPDADGDVSGWWRWVIAYIVFAPAVLLYTFGVGPESGAAFALSVLALLVLVPFSLFVAVALFEDAVTLREVGRDRGPNYWAYVGAPLAAYAVVYLVATALASPNPSGDGVYGFVVALWISSAVYLSYRRRYVGTA
;
A
#
# COMPACT_ATOMS: atom_id res chain seq x y z
N MET A 1 -14.72 -18.39 -1.23
CA MET A 1 -14.08 -19.38 -2.13
C MET A 1 -13.90 -18.91 -3.58
N SER A 2 -14.55 -17.85 -4.07
CA SER A 2 -14.36 -17.34 -5.44
C SER A 2 -12.98 -16.68 -5.69
N ARG A 3 -12.54 -15.77 -4.81
CA ARG A 3 -11.35 -14.93 -5.04
C ARG A 3 -10.02 -15.68 -5.21
N LEU A 4 -9.78 -16.75 -4.43
CA LEU A 4 -8.56 -17.55 -4.55
C LEU A 4 -8.47 -18.25 -5.91
N ARG A 5 -9.61 -18.75 -6.38
CA ARG A 5 -9.73 -19.44 -7.67
C ARG A 5 -9.53 -18.48 -8.83
N ASP A 6 -10.05 -17.25 -8.71
CA ASP A 6 -9.80 -16.17 -9.66
C ASP A 6 -8.32 -15.79 -9.73
N THR A 7 -7.64 -15.73 -8.58
CA THR A 7 -6.20 -15.39 -8.53
C THR A 7 -5.33 -16.48 -9.16
N LEU A 8 -5.70 -17.76 -8.95
CA LEU A 8 -5.04 -18.89 -9.60
C LEU A 8 -5.28 -18.92 -11.12
N ALA A 9 -6.47 -18.55 -11.58
CA ALA A 9 -6.74 -18.39 -12.99
C ALA A 9 -5.93 -17.23 -13.59
N ASP A 10 -5.86 -16.11 -12.89
CA ASP A 10 -5.08 -14.92 -13.29
C ASP A 10 -3.57 -15.23 -13.38
N LEU A 11 -3.03 -16.16 -12.58
CA LEU A 11 -1.62 -16.58 -12.65
C LEU A 11 -1.25 -17.32 -13.95
N ILE A 12 -2.22 -17.98 -14.57
CA ILE A 12 -2.02 -18.80 -15.77
C ILE A 12 -2.45 -18.03 -17.04
N ASP A 13 -3.15 -16.91 -16.88
CA ASP A 13 -3.57 -16.06 -17.98
C ASP A 13 -2.38 -15.26 -18.53
N GLU A 14 -2.16 -15.39 -19.85
CA GLU A 14 -1.12 -14.68 -20.61
C GLU A 14 -1.20 -13.16 -20.40
N ARG A 15 -2.40 -12.63 -20.11
CA ARG A 15 -2.64 -11.21 -19.81
C ARG A 15 -1.84 -10.71 -18.60
N PHE A 16 -1.57 -11.57 -17.62
CA PHE A 16 -0.84 -11.21 -16.40
C PHE A 16 0.61 -11.69 -16.41
N ARG A 17 1.14 -12.18 -17.55
CA ARG A 17 2.53 -12.66 -17.63
C ARG A 17 3.56 -11.66 -17.11
N THR A 18 3.39 -10.38 -17.43
CA THR A 18 4.32 -9.32 -16.96
C THR A 18 4.23 -9.13 -15.44
N ALA A 19 3.03 -9.21 -14.88
CA ALA A 19 2.81 -9.16 -13.43
C ALA A 19 3.46 -10.35 -12.72
N VAL A 20 3.33 -11.56 -13.27
CA VAL A 20 4.02 -12.76 -12.76
C VAL A 20 5.53 -12.60 -12.81
N LEU A 21 6.09 -12.14 -13.93
CA LEU A 21 7.52 -11.91 -14.07
C LEU A 21 8.05 -10.86 -13.09
N LEU A 22 7.30 -9.78 -12.86
CA LEU A 22 7.64 -8.77 -11.85
C LEU A 22 7.61 -9.35 -10.43
N GLY A 23 6.60 -10.18 -10.12
CA GLY A 23 6.54 -10.92 -8.86
C GLY A 23 7.75 -11.85 -8.67
N LEU A 24 8.12 -12.62 -9.70
CA LEU A 24 9.32 -13.47 -9.68
C LEU A 24 10.60 -12.64 -9.54
N ALA A 25 10.70 -11.51 -10.24
CA ALA A 25 11.85 -10.61 -10.14
C ALA A 25 12.02 -10.00 -8.74
N SER A 26 10.92 -9.85 -7.98
CA SER A 26 10.96 -9.34 -6.60
C SER A 26 11.51 -10.35 -5.58
N ILE A 27 11.54 -11.64 -5.91
CA ILE A 27 11.98 -12.73 -5.01
C ILE A 27 13.42 -12.55 -4.52
N PRO A 28 14.46 -12.41 -5.36
CA PRO A 28 15.83 -12.29 -4.88
C PRO A 28 16.03 -11.08 -3.96
N PHE A 29 15.34 -9.96 -4.24
CA PHE A 29 15.38 -8.78 -3.38
C PHE A 29 14.66 -9.01 -2.05
N THR A 30 13.49 -9.68 -2.06
CA THR A 30 12.75 -10.05 -0.86
C THR A 30 13.61 -10.95 0.05
N VAL A 31 14.31 -11.92 -0.54
CA VAL A 31 15.24 -12.81 0.18
C VAL A 31 16.41 -12.02 0.74
N ALA A 32 17.05 -11.16 -0.06
CA ALA A 32 18.19 -10.35 0.39
C ALA A 32 17.81 -9.40 1.54
N LEU A 33 16.69 -8.71 1.43
CA LEU A 33 16.19 -7.77 2.45
C LEU A 33 15.71 -8.47 3.73
N SER A 34 15.36 -9.75 3.64
CA SER A 34 14.90 -10.52 4.80
C SER A 34 15.99 -11.45 5.35
N TRP A 35 17.20 -11.45 4.78
CA TRP A 35 18.23 -12.44 5.08
C TRP A 35 18.67 -12.43 6.56
N GLU A 36 18.80 -11.24 7.15
CA GLU A 36 19.23 -11.09 8.55
C GLU A 36 18.10 -11.26 9.56
N SER A 37 16.85 -11.12 9.12
CA SER A 37 15.67 -11.07 10.01
C SER A 37 14.76 -12.30 9.88
N ALA A 38 14.97 -13.14 8.86
CA ALA A 38 14.28 -14.41 8.71
C ALA A 38 14.70 -15.37 9.84
N PRO A 39 13.78 -16.16 10.41
CA PRO A 39 12.35 -16.33 10.05
C PRO A 39 11.39 -15.29 10.65
N THR A 40 11.87 -14.36 11.48
CA THR A 40 11.01 -13.54 12.33
C THR A 40 10.32 -12.39 11.62
N SER A 41 10.88 -11.89 10.51
CA SER A 41 10.25 -10.87 9.67
C SER A 41 10.61 -11.01 8.19
N PHE A 42 9.71 -10.55 7.33
CA PHE A 42 9.91 -10.47 5.88
C PHE A 42 9.60 -9.07 5.39
N SER A 43 10.47 -8.52 4.52
CA SER A 43 10.23 -7.24 3.87
C SER A 43 9.34 -7.42 2.63
N ALA A 44 8.26 -6.63 2.53
CA ALA A 44 7.42 -6.58 1.34
C ALA A 44 7.82 -5.46 0.36
N GLU A 45 8.92 -4.74 0.62
CA GLU A 45 9.31 -3.55 -0.17
C GLU A 45 9.54 -3.87 -1.65
N ALA A 46 10.27 -4.95 -1.94
CA ALA A 46 10.51 -5.39 -3.30
C ALA A 46 9.20 -5.72 -4.05
N VAL A 47 8.21 -6.25 -3.32
CA VAL A 47 6.89 -6.58 -3.85
C VAL A 47 6.06 -5.32 -4.11
N VAL A 48 6.13 -4.33 -3.22
CA VAL A 48 5.50 -3.01 -3.45
C VAL A 48 6.10 -2.34 -4.68
N ALA A 49 7.43 -2.35 -4.82
CA ALA A 49 8.12 -1.78 -5.98
C ALA A 49 7.75 -2.50 -7.28
N ALA A 50 7.72 -3.84 -7.27
CA ALA A 50 7.27 -4.63 -8.41
C ALA A 50 5.79 -4.35 -8.74
N GLY A 51 4.95 -4.20 -7.72
CA GLY A 51 3.55 -3.81 -7.85
C GLY A 51 3.42 -2.43 -8.51
N LEU A 52 4.23 -1.47 -8.11
CA LEU A 52 4.30 -0.14 -8.72
C LEU A 52 4.63 -0.21 -10.20
N LEU A 53 5.64 -1.00 -10.58
CA LEU A 53 6.02 -1.19 -11.99
C LEU A 53 4.89 -1.85 -12.79
N ALA A 54 4.18 -2.82 -12.21
CA ALA A 54 2.98 -3.39 -12.82
C ALA A 54 1.89 -2.32 -12.98
N GLY A 55 1.68 -1.51 -11.95
CA GLY A 55 0.86 -0.30 -11.96
C GLY A 55 1.07 0.58 -13.18
N LEU A 56 2.32 1.00 -13.36
CA LEU A 56 2.76 1.85 -14.46
C LEU A 56 2.57 1.17 -15.82
N HIS A 57 2.92 -0.11 -15.93
CA HIS A 57 2.86 -0.85 -17.19
C HIS A 57 1.41 -1.11 -17.66
N TYR A 58 0.51 -1.47 -16.74
CA TYR A 58 -0.87 -1.82 -17.07
C TYR A 58 -1.79 -0.61 -17.18
N ALA A 59 -1.41 0.55 -16.63
CA ALA A 59 -2.16 1.80 -16.80
C ALA A 59 -2.27 2.22 -18.27
N GLY A 60 -1.16 2.17 -19.03
CA GLY A 60 -1.13 2.56 -20.45
C GLY A 60 -2.00 1.69 -21.35
N ARG A 61 -2.09 0.37 -21.09
CA ARG A 61 -2.94 -0.55 -21.87
C ARG A 61 -4.44 -0.33 -21.67
N SER A 62 -4.84 0.40 -20.63
CA SER A 62 -6.26 0.77 -20.45
C SER A 62 -6.69 1.90 -21.38
N SER A 63 -5.74 2.68 -21.92
CA SER A 63 -5.99 3.86 -22.77
C SER A 63 -5.93 3.59 -24.28
N GLU A 64 -5.17 2.58 -24.74
CA GLU A 64 -4.96 2.35 -26.19
C GLU A 64 -6.15 1.71 -26.93
N ASN A 65 -7.16 1.19 -26.22
CA ASN A 65 -8.36 0.57 -26.82
C ASN A 65 -9.60 1.48 -26.75
N ALA A 66 -9.44 2.79 -26.91
CA ALA A 66 -10.57 3.73 -26.95
C ALA A 66 -11.49 3.55 -28.17
N ASP A 67 -11.04 2.87 -29.23
CA ASP A 67 -11.85 2.59 -30.43
C ASP A 67 -12.71 1.32 -30.31
N VAL A 68 -12.51 0.50 -29.28
CA VAL A 68 -13.35 -0.68 -29.03
C VAL A 68 -14.25 -0.41 -27.83
N GLY A 69 -15.37 0.25 -28.13
CA GLY A 69 -16.64 -0.07 -27.49
C GLY A 69 -17.08 0.83 -26.34
N LEU A 70 -17.64 1.99 -26.69
CA LEU A 70 -18.64 2.68 -25.86
C LEU A 70 -19.80 1.73 -25.45
N LEU A 71 -20.06 0.70 -26.26
CA LEU A 71 -21.01 -0.38 -26.00
C LEU A 71 -20.46 -1.49 -25.08
N GLU A 72 -19.16 -1.77 -25.08
CA GLU A 72 -18.54 -2.71 -24.12
C GLU A 72 -18.34 -2.08 -22.75
N GLY A 73 -18.09 -0.77 -22.67
CA GLY A 73 -18.05 -0.03 -21.40
C GLY A 73 -19.39 0.03 -20.66
N LEU A 74 -20.51 -0.10 -21.36
CA LEU A 74 -21.86 -0.20 -20.77
C LEU A 74 -22.25 -1.65 -20.39
N ARG A 75 -21.73 -2.66 -21.10
CA ARG A 75 -22.02 -4.08 -20.83
C ARG A 75 -21.04 -4.72 -19.84
N TYR A 76 -19.82 -4.18 -19.74
CA TYR A 76 -18.77 -4.52 -18.77
C TYR A 76 -18.23 -3.23 -18.18
N GLY A 77 -18.94 -2.69 -17.19
CA GLY A 77 -18.58 -1.47 -16.49
C GLY A 77 -17.09 -1.43 -16.11
N LYS A 78 -16.41 -0.36 -16.55
CA LYS A 78 -15.12 0.18 -16.06
C LYS A 78 -14.06 -0.89 -15.70
N ARG A 79 -12.96 -0.99 -16.46
CA ARG A 79 -11.80 -1.85 -16.15
C ARG A 79 -10.65 -1.20 -15.31
N PRO A 80 -10.86 -0.46 -14.19
CA PRO A 80 -9.84 -0.28 -13.15
C PRO A 80 -9.41 -1.60 -12.48
N ALA A 81 -10.14 -2.70 -12.73
CA ALA A 81 -9.89 -3.99 -12.12
C ALA A 81 -8.61 -4.68 -12.62
N VAL A 82 -8.17 -4.46 -13.86
CA VAL A 82 -7.02 -5.19 -14.43
C VAL A 82 -5.72 -4.74 -13.78
N ASN A 83 -5.53 -3.44 -13.57
CA ASN A 83 -4.32 -2.92 -12.94
C ASN A 83 -4.19 -3.37 -11.47
N ARG A 84 -5.29 -3.23 -10.71
CA ARG A 84 -5.35 -3.70 -9.32
C ARG A 84 -5.12 -5.21 -9.21
N ARG A 85 -5.67 -6.00 -10.14
CA ARG A 85 -5.42 -7.45 -10.20
C ARG A 85 -3.97 -7.77 -10.55
N ALA A 86 -3.34 -7.03 -11.47
CA ALA A 86 -1.93 -7.22 -11.80
C ALA A 86 -1.03 -7.03 -10.56
N GLY A 87 -1.27 -5.99 -9.75
CA GLY A 87 -0.57 -5.81 -8.47
C GLY A 87 -0.80 -6.95 -7.47
N VAL A 88 -2.04 -7.44 -7.36
CA VAL A 88 -2.38 -8.59 -6.51
C VAL A 88 -1.63 -9.85 -6.97
N VAL A 89 -1.53 -10.09 -8.28
CA VAL A 89 -0.78 -11.21 -8.85
C VAL A 89 0.71 -11.07 -8.56
N VAL A 90 1.30 -9.87 -8.75
CA VAL A 90 2.70 -9.59 -8.39
C VAL A 90 2.95 -9.96 -6.94
N GLY A 91 2.07 -9.52 -6.04
CA GLY A 91 2.18 -9.80 -4.63
C GLY A 91 2.03 -11.27 -4.27
N ALA A 92 1.04 -11.95 -4.85
CA ALA A 92 0.85 -13.39 -4.63
C ALA A 92 2.11 -14.18 -5.07
N VAL A 93 2.69 -13.87 -6.22
CA VAL A 93 3.92 -14.52 -6.72
C VAL A 93 5.13 -14.15 -5.85
N GLY A 94 5.29 -12.87 -5.52
CA GLY A 94 6.39 -12.37 -4.70
C GLY A 94 6.39 -12.90 -3.27
N SER A 95 5.26 -13.44 -2.79
CA SER A 95 5.15 -14.08 -1.46
C SER A 95 5.86 -15.43 -1.35
N ALA A 96 6.26 -16.04 -2.47
CA ALA A 96 6.80 -17.40 -2.51
C ALA A 96 7.96 -17.65 -1.52
N PRO A 97 8.94 -16.75 -1.34
CA PRO A 97 10.02 -16.97 -0.37
C PRO A 97 9.54 -16.98 1.07
N ALA A 98 8.65 -16.04 1.43
CA ALA A 98 8.07 -15.97 2.76
C ALA A 98 7.24 -17.22 3.08
N VAL A 99 6.45 -17.69 2.11
CA VAL A 99 5.67 -18.93 2.24
C VAL A 99 6.59 -20.14 2.38
N GLY A 100 7.61 -20.27 1.52
CA GLY A 100 8.55 -21.39 1.57
C GLY A 100 9.29 -21.46 2.91
N TRP A 101 9.75 -20.32 3.41
CA TRP A 101 10.42 -20.23 4.71
C TRP A 101 9.47 -20.50 5.88
N ALA A 102 8.25 -19.98 5.85
CA ALA A 102 7.24 -20.23 6.88
C ALA A 102 6.87 -21.72 6.95
N ILE A 103 6.75 -22.40 5.79
CA ILE A 103 6.54 -23.85 5.74
C ILE A 103 7.73 -24.59 6.37
N GLY A 104 8.97 -24.25 5.97
CA GLY A 104 10.17 -24.87 6.53
C GLY A 104 10.26 -24.71 8.06
N TYR A 105 10.08 -23.47 8.54
CA TYR A 105 10.11 -23.15 9.97
C TYR A 105 9.03 -23.90 10.77
N MET A 106 7.79 -23.93 10.27
CA MET A 106 6.68 -24.60 10.95
C MET A 106 6.84 -26.12 10.94
N LEU A 107 7.40 -26.69 9.87
CA LEU A 107 7.67 -28.13 9.79
C LEU A 107 8.80 -28.53 10.75
N GLU A 108 9.87 -27.74 10.83
CA GLU A 108 10.95 -27.92 11.80
C GLU A 108 10.42 -27.84 13.23
N ARG A 109 9.54 -26.88 13.53
CA ARG A 109 8.86 -26.78 14.83
C ARG A 109 7.94 -27.96 15.12
N ALA A 110 7.21 -28.44 14.12
CA ALA A 110 6.34 -29.60 14.27
C ALA A 110 7.13 -30.88 14.59
N TRP A 111 8.34 -31.03 14.05
CA TRP A 111 9.22 -32.17 14.34
C TRP A 111 10.03 -32.03 15.63
N SER A 112 10.49 -30.82 15.97
CA SER A 112 11.33 -30.59 17.15
C SER A 112 10.54 -30.48 18.46
N LEU A 113 9.28 -30.06 18.41
CA LEU A 113 8.43 -29.93 19.60
C LEU A 113 7.63 -31.22 19.84
N SER A 114 7.73 -31.77 21.05
CA SER A 114 6.97 -32.95 21.44
C SER A 114 5.51 -32.61 21.82
N GLY A 115 4.60 -33.56 21.55
CA GLY A 115 3.22 -33.50 22.01
C GLY A 115 2.35 -32.45 21.31
N TRP A 116 1.54 -31.74 22.09
CA TRP A 116 0.51 -30.83 21.56
C TRP A 116 1.08 -29.58 20.87
N LEU A 117 2.28 -29.13 21.25
CA LEU A 117 2.93 -27.97 20.65
C LEU A 117 3.32 -28.22 19.18
N GLY A 118 3.86 -29.41 18.88
CA GLY A 118 4.16 -29.81 17.50
C GLY A 118 2.89 -29.96 16.65
N ALA A 119 1.84 -30.53 17.24
CA ALA A 119 0.53 -30.63 16.59
C ALA A 119 -0.11 -29.25 16.32
N ALA A 120 0.01 -28.31 17.26
CA ALA A 120 -0.49 -26.94 17.09
C ALA A 120 0.28 -26.21 15.97
N ALA A 121 1.61 -26.35 15.91
CA ALA A 121 2.41 -25.79 14.83
C ALA A 121 1.97 -26.32 13.46
N ALA A 122 1.76 -27.63 13.33
CA ALA A 122 1.25 -28.23 12.09
C ALA A 122 -0.16 -27.72 11.73
N ALA A 123 -1.05 -27.59 12.72
CA ALA A 123 -2.42 -27.13 12.53
C ALA A 123 -2.54 -25.64 12.14
N LEU A 124 -1.56 -24.81 12.53
CA LEU A 124 -1.51 -23.39 12.21
C LEU A 124 -1.05 -23.10 10.77
N LEU A 125 -0.29 -24.01 10.16
CA LEU A 125 0.25 -23.87 8.81
C LEU A 125 -0.80 -23.47 7.74
N PRO A 126 -1.98 -24.14 7.62
CA PRO A 126 -2.99 -23.78 6.63
C PRO A 126 -3.61 -22.40 6.84
N ALA A 127 -3.44 -21.77 8.01
CA ALA A 127 -3.87 -20.39 8.27
C ALA A 127 -2.77 -19.37 7.97
N VAL A 128 -1.51 -19.68 8.29
CA VAL A 128 -0.36 -18.78 8.08
C VAL A 128 -0.08 -18.57 6.60
N VAL A 129 -0.10 -19.64 5.79
CA VAL A 129 0.17 -19.55 4.34
C VAL A 129 -0.77 -18.57 3.61
N PRO A 130 -2.11 -18.70 3.70
CA PRO A 130 -2.99 -17.77 3.00
C PRO A 130 -2.92 -16.35 3.56
N LEU A 131 -2.61 -16.18 4.86
CA LEU A 131 -2.40 -14.86 5.45
C LEU A 131 -1.19 -14.16 4.84
N LEU A 132 -0.05 -14.85 4.72
CA LEU A 132 1.15 -14.30 4.08
C LEU A 132 0.90 -13.94 2.61
N VAL A 133 0.28 -14.84 1.85
CA VAL A 133 -0.10 -14.58 0.46
C VAL A 133 -1.01 -13.35 0.37
N ALA A 134 -2.00 -13.23 1.25
CA ALA A 134 -2.91 -12.09 1.28
C ALA A 134 -2.18 -10.77 1.60
N LEU A 135 -1.26 -10.77 2.56
CA LEU A 135 -0.48 -9.58 2.92
C LEU A 135 0.40 -9.10 1.76
N PHE A 136 1.11 -10.02 1.12
CA PHE A 136 1.95 -9.69 -0.03
C PHE A 136 1.12 -9.27 -1.25
N ALA A 137 0.00 -9.96 -1.51
CA ALA A 137 -0.97 -9.58 -2.54
C ALA A 137 -1.52 -8.16 -2.32
N LEU A 138 -1.82 -7.79 -1.07
CA LEU A 138 -2.20 -6.43 -0.72
C LEU A 138 -1.06 -5.44 -0.98
N ALA A 139 0.16 -5.77 -0.58
CA ALA A 139 1.34 -4.92 -0.81
C ALA A 139 1.58 -4.65 -2.31
N GLY A 140 1.52 -5.69 -3.14
CA GLY A 140 1.62 -5.54 -4.60
C GLY A 140 0.43 -4.78 -5.20
N GLY A 141 -0.78 -5.01 -4.71
CA GLY A 141 -1.99 -4.27 -5.11
C GLY A 141 -1.91 -2.78 -4.79
N VAL A 142 -1.35 -2.43 -3.63
CA VAL A 142 -1.09 -1.04 -3.23
C VAL A 142 -0.07 -0.40 -4.16
N GLY A 143 1.06 -1.08 -4.42
CA GLY A 143 2.04 -0.60 -5.39
C GLY A 143 1.39 -0.31 -6.74
N ALA A 144 0.60 -1.24 -7.27
CA ALA A 144 -0.07 -1.07 -8.55
C ALA A 144 -1.06 0.09 -8.57
N ALA A 145 -1.82 0.29 -7.47
CA ALA A 145 -2.71 1.43 -7.34
C ALA A 145 -1.95 2.77 -7.39
N VAL A 146 -0.79 2.86 -6.76
CA VAL A 146 0.07 4.05 -6.83
C VAL A 146 0.61 4.26 -8.24
N GLY A 147 1.00 3.19 -8.95
CA GLY A 147 1.49 3.27 -10.33
C GLY A 147 0.41 3.73 -11.31
N ASP A 148 -0.80 3.17 -11.20
CA ASP A 148 -1.99 3.60 -11.96
C ASP A 148 -2.26 5.09 -11.76
N TRP A 149 -2.22 5.50 -10.50
CA TRP A 149 -2.45 6.87 -10.10
C TRP A 149 -1.41 7.83 -10.69
N LEU A 150 -0.11 7.46 -10.67
CA LEU A 150 0.96 8.26 -11.27
C LEU A 150 0.75 8.46 -12.77
N VAL A 151 0.42 7.41 -13.51
CA VAL A 151 0.18 7.50 -14.97
C VAL A 151 -1.00 8.40 -15.27
N THR A 152 -2.14 8.14 -14.64
CA THR A 152 -3.35 8.97 -14.86
C THR A 152 -3.13 10.43 -14.51
N ARG A 153 -2.25 10.73 -13.55
CA ARG A 153 -1.92 12.11 -13.19
C ARG A 153 -1.03 12.79 -14.24
N VAL A 154 -0.05 12.07 -14.77
CA VAL A 154 0.82 12.57 -15.86
C VAL A 154 -0.02 12.83 -17.12
N ASP A 155 -0.94 11.93 -17.45
CA ASP A 155 -1.83 12.09 -18.61
C ASP A 155 -2.75 13.30 -18.44
N ARG A 156 -3.41 13.44 -17.28
CA ARG A 156 -4.22 14.63 -16.97
C ARG A 156 -3.41 15.93 -17.03
N ALA A 157 -2.16 15.94 -16.57
CA ALA A 157 -1.31 17.11 -16.66
C ALA A 157 -0.97 17.45 -18.13
N ARG A 158 -0.74 16.44 -18.96
CA ARG A 158 -0.46 16.59 -20.39
C ARG A 158 -1.69 17.05 -21.17
N ASP A 159 -2.86 16.50 -20.87
CA ASP A 159 -4.13 16.87 -21.52
C ASP A 159 -4.55 18.28 -21.13
N ARG A 160 -4.39 18.68 -19.87
CA ARG A 160 -4.65 20.07 -19.43
C ARG A 160 -3.67 21.08 -20.03
N ALA A 161 -2.42 20.68 -20.28
CA ALA A 161 -1.49 21.52 -21.03
C ALA A 161 -1.94 21.73 -22.48
N ARG A 162 -2.68 20.78 -23.06
CA ARG A 162 -3.31 20.88 -24.39
C ARG A 162 -4.65 21.62 -24.37
N SER A 163 -5.45 21.50 -23.31
CA SER A 163 -6.84 21.97 -23.27
C SER A 163 -7.05 23.33 -22.57
N ARG A 164 -6.04 24.21 -22.58
CA ARG A 164 -6.05 25.55 -21.93
C ARG A 164 -7.05 26.57 -22.51
N ALA A 165 -8.17 26.14 -23.09
CA ALA A 165 -9.17 27.00 -23.74
C ALA A 165 -10.43 27.28 -22.91
N GLU A 166 -10.75 26.58 -21.81
CA GLU A 166 -11.97 26.89 -21.04
C GLU A 166 -11.82 26.58 -19.54
N PRO A 167 -12.01 27.59 -18.66
CA PRO A 167 -12.05 27.38 -17.22
C PRO A 167 -13.47 26.97 -16.80
N ASP A 168 -13.67 25.69 -16.51
CA ASP A 168 -14.91 25.22 -15.89
C ASP A 168 -14.85 25.48 -14.38
N ALA A 169 -15.90 26.12 -13.87
CA ALA A 169 -15.94 26.83 -12.60
C ALA A 169 -16.91 26.19 -11.59
N ASP A 170 -17.08 24.86 -11.63
CA ASP A 170 -17.86 24.15 -10.61
C ASP A 170 -16.94 23.41 -9.64
N GLY A 171 -16.61 24.11 -8.56
CA GLY A 171 -15.79 23.65 -7.46
C GLY A 171 -16.57 22.71 -6.54
N ASP A 172 -16.65 21.44 -6.91
CA ASP A 172 -17.07 20.41 -5.96
C ASP A 172 -15.94 20.16 -4.96
N VAL A 173 -16.16 20.61 -3.71
CA VAL A 173 -15.19 20.52 -2.62
C VAL A 173 -14.99 19.06 -2.25
N SER A 174 -13.95 18.46 -2.84
CA SER A 174 -13.64 17.04 -2.79
C SER A 174 -13.84 16.44 -1.39
N GLY A 175 -14.61 15.35 -1.26
CA GLY A 175 -14.88 14.69 0.02
C GLY A 175 -13.67 14.00 0.68
N TRP A 176 -12.49 14.08 0.07
CA TRP A 176 -11.27 13.38 0.47
C TRP A 176 -10.74 13.82 1.85
N TRP A 177 -10.98 15.06 2.26
CA TRP A 177 -10.58 15.58 3.58
C TRP A 177 -11.15 14.77 4.76
N ARG A 178 -12.31 14.13 4.59
CA ARG A 178 -12.94 13.31 5.64
C ARG A 178 -12.05 12.13 6.04
N TRP A 179 -11.34 11.54 5.08
CA TRP A 179 -10.40 10.44 5.33
C TRP A 179 -9.15 10.92 6.07
N VAL A 180 -8.69 12.13 5.76
CA VAL A 180 -7.58 12.77 6.48
C VAL A 180 -7.94 13.00 7.96
N ILE A 181 -9.18 13.42 8.24
CA ILE A 181 -9.67 13.52 9.64
C ILE A 181 -9.69 12.17 10.34
N ALA A 182 -10.26 11.15 9.69
CA ALA A 182 -10.32 9.81 10.24
C ALA A 182 -8.92 9.30 10.63
N TYR A 183 -7.91 9.58 9.80
CA TYR A 183 -6.51 9.25 10.09
C TYR A 183 -5.91 9.99 11.28
N ILE A 184 -6.19 11.30 11.41
CA ILE A 184 -5.70 12.10 12.54
C ILE A 184 -6.16 11.57 13.88
N VAL A 185 -7.36 10.98 13.94
CA VAL A 185 -7.89 10.36 15.15
C VAL A 185 -7.38 8.93 15.31
N PHE A 186 -7.41 8.14 14.23
CA PHE A 186 -7.10 6.72 14.27
C PHE A 186 -5.62 6.42 14.52
N ALA A 187 -4.70 7.10 13.82
CA ALA A 187 -3.27 6.84 13.91
C ALA A 187 -2.71 7.00 15.34
N PRO A 188 -2.92 8.13 16.05
CA PRO A 188 -2.39 8.29 17.40
C PRO A 188 -3.03 7.31 18.38
N ALA A 189 -4.31 6.95 18.23
CA ALA A 189 -4.95 5.96 19.09
C ALA A 189 -4.29 4.59 18.98
N VAL A 190 -3.99 4.14 17.75
CA VAL A 190 -3.30 2.86 17.51
C VAL A 190 -1.86 2.91 18.03
N LEU A 191 -1.13 4.00 17.78
CA LEU A 191 0.25 4.15 18.25
C LEU A 191 0.32 4.23 19.79
N LEU A 192 -0.53 5.01 20.44
CA LEU A 192 -0.62 5.10 21.91
C LEU A 192 -0.98 3.77 22.53
N TYR A 193 -1.92 3.03 21.95
CA TYR A 193 -2.27 1.71 22.44
C TYR A 193 -1.10 0.74 22.30
N THR A 194 -0.44 0.73 21.14
CA THR A 194 0.67 -0.19 20.85
C THR A 194 1.89 0.09 21.71
N PHE A 195 2.36 1.34 21.74
CA PHE A 195 3.61 1.73 22.41
C PHE A 195 3.42 2.15 23.86
N GLY A 196 2.25 2.69 24.22
CA GLY A 196 1.96 3.15 25.58
C GLY A 196 1.49 2.04 26.50
N VAL A 197 0.65 1.12 26.02
CA VAL A 197 0.22 -0.05 26.81
C VAL A 197 1.23 -1.18 26.71
N GLY A 198 1.84 -1.38 25.53
CA GLY A 198 2.84 -2.41 25.29
C GLY A 198 2.34 -3.84 25.58
N PRO A 199 1.21 -4.29 25.01
CA PRO A 199 0.67 -5.61 25.31
C PRO A 199 1.64 -6.70 24.84
N GLU A 200 2.12 -7.54 25.75
CA GLU A 200 3.11 -8.58 25.44
C GLU A 200 2.49 -9.90 24.94
N SER A 201 1.22 -10.18 25.30
CA SER A 201 0.52 -11.39 24.89
C SER A 201 -1.01 -11.28 24.97
N GLY A 202 -1.71 -12.29 24.47
CA GLY A 202 -3.17 -12.42 24.58
C GLY A 202 -3.97 -11.57 23.58
N ALA A 203 -5.26 -11.38 23.88
CA ALA A 203 -6.18 -10.66 22.99
C ALA A 203 -5.75 -9.19 22.76
N ALA A 204 -5.16 -8.55 23.76
CA ALA A 204 -4.67 -7.18 23.67
C ALA A 204 -3.53 -7.03 22.65
N PHE A 205 -2.61 -8.00 22.61
CA PHE A 205 -1.55 -8.09 21.61
C PHE A 205 -2.10 -8.39 20.21
N ALA A 206 -3.04 -9.33 20.09
CA ALA A 206 -3.67 -9.60 18.80
C ALA A 206 -4.40 -8.36 18.23
N LEU A 207 -5.05 -7.58 19.10
CA LEU A 207 -5.70 -6.32 18.74
C LEU A 207 -4.69 -5.25 18.29
N SER A 208 -3.54 -5.10 18.95
CA SER A 208 -2.52 -4.13 18.52
C SER A 208 -1.95 -4.50 17.15
N VAL A 209 -1.63 -5.78 16.93
CA VAL A 209 -1.16 -6.28 15.64
C VAL A 209 -2.21 -6.04 14.54
N LEU A 210 -3.48 -6.35 14.80
CA LEU A 210 -4.56 -6.12 13.83
C LEU A 210 -4.74 -4.62 13.54
N ALA A 211 -4.66 -3.77 14.56
CA ALA A 211 -4.79 -2.33 14.42
C ALA A 211 -3.64 -1.74 13.58
N LEU A 212 -2.41 -2.18 13.80
CA LEU A 212 -1.25 -1.80 12.98
C LEU A 212 -1.42 -2.27 11.52
N LEU A 213 -1.89 -3.49 11.32
CA LEU A 213 -2.14 -4.08 10.01
C LEU A 213 -3.19 -3.31 9.22
N VAL A 214 -4.16 -2.68 9.89
CA VAL A 214 -5.13 -1.76 9.27
C VAL A 214 -4.55 -0.36 9.10
N LEU A 215 -3.76 0.13 10.06
CA LEU A 215 -3.20 1.48 10.04
C LEU A 215 -2.26 1.72 8.87
N VAL A 216 -1.37 0.78 8.57
CA VAL A 216 -0.39 0.93 7.47
C VAL A 216 -1.08 1.15 6.11
N PRO A 217 -1.98 0.27 5.62
CA PRO A 217 -2.65 0.52 4.35
C PRO A 217 -3.55 1.76 4.40
N PHE A 218 -4.16 2.06 5.55
CA PHE A 218 -4.95 3.28 5.71
C PHE A 218 -4.09 4.55 5.60
N SER A 219 -2.86 4.53 6.12
CA SER A 219 -1.90 5.64 5.98
C SER A 219 -1.56 5.93 4.52
N LEU A 220 -1.34 4.89 3.70
CA LEU A 220 -1.08 5.05 2.27
C LEU A 220 -2.28 5.63 1.54
N PHE A 221 -3.49 5.15 1.86
CA PHE A 221 -4.72 5.72 1.33
C PHE A 221 -4.89 7.20 1.71
N VAL A 222 -4.54 7.57 2.94
CA VAL A 222 -4.63 8.95 3.43
C VAL A 222 -3.61 9.86 2.75
N ALA A 223 -2.40 9.37 2.47
CA ALA A 223 -1.42 10.12 1.69
C ALA A 223 -1.95 10.48 0.30
N VAL A 224 -2.64 9.54 -0.38
CA VAL A 224 -3.31 9.79 -1.66
C VAL A 224 -4.48 10.77 -1.49
N ALA A 225 -5.32 10.57 -0.48
CA ALA A 225 -6.46 11.45 -0.21
C ALA A 225 -6.02 12.90 0.05
N LEU A 226 -4.95 13.07 0.84
CA LEU A 226 -4.37 14.37 1.15
C LEU A 226 -3.81 15.03 -0.11
N PHE A 227 -3.11 14.27 -0.95
CA PHE A 227 -2.59 14.78 -2.21
C PHE A 227 -3.70 15.27 -3.14
N GLU A 228 -4.73 14.44 -3.37
CA GLU A 228 -5.83 14.80 -4.27
C GLU A 228 -6.56 16.05 -3.78
N ASP A 229 -6.91 16.13 -2.48
CA ASP A 229 -7.58 17.32 -1.93
C ASP A 229 -6.68 18.57 -2.01
N ALA A 230 -5.38 18.44 -1.72
CA ALA A 230 -4.43 19.56 -1.80
C ALA A 230 -4.26 20.08 -3.23
N VAL A 231 -4.29 19.19 -4.22
CA VAL A 231 -4.21 19.55 -5.63
C VAL A 231 -5.49 20.21 -6.11
N THR A 232 -6.66 19.67 -5.78
CA THR A 232 -7.96 20.30 -6.12
C THR A 232 -8.05 21.71 -5.56
N LEU A 233 -7.61 21.93 -4.32
CA LEU A 233 -7.58 23.27 -3.71
C LEU A 233 -6.66 24.26 -4.45
N ARG A 234 -5.59 23.77 -5.10
CA ARG A 234 -4.69 24.62 -5.89
C ARG A 234 -5.27 24.92 -7.28
N GLU A 235 -5.93 23.95 -7.90
CA GLU A 235 -6.55 24.08 -9.23
C GLU A 235 -7.72 25.10 -9.22
N VAL A 236 -8.45 25.25 -8.10
CA VAL A 236 -9.59 26.18 -7.94
C VAL A 236 -9.17 27.65 -7.70
N GLY A 237 -7.90 28.01 -7.93
CA GLY A 237 -7.52 29.41 -8.15
C GLY A 237 -7.18 30.21 -6.87
N ARG A 238 -6.28 29.70 -6.04
CA ARG A 238 -5.52 30.55 -5.09
C ARG A 238 -4.03 30.30 -5.22
N ASP A 239 -3.32 31.26 -5.81
CA ASP A 239 -1.85 31.25 -6.03
C ASP A 239 -1.01 31.05 -4.75
N ARG A 240 -1.63 31.16 -3.57
CA ARG A 240 -1.01 30.85 -2.27
C ARG A 240 -1.30 29.43 -1.76
N GLY A 241 -1.53 28.47 -2.66
CA GLY A 241 -1.67 27.06 -2.28
C GLY A 241 -0.36 26.47 -1.74
N PRO A 242 -0.41 25.65 -0.67
CA PRO A 242 0.79 25.06 -0.08
C PRO A 242 1.40 24.05 -1.06
N ASN A 243 2.73 23.89 -1.03
CA ASN A 243 3.41 22.98 -1.94
C ASN A 243 2.98 21.53 -1.65
N TYR A 244 2.10 20.98 -2.51
CA TYR A 244 1.52 19.65 -2.32
C TYR A 244 2.58 18.54 -2.27
N TRP A 245 3.74 18.74 -2.93
CA TRP A 245 4.87 17.83 -2.83
C TRP A 245 5.48 17.77 -1.44
N ALA A 246 5.39 18.83 -0.64
CA ALA A 246 5.89 18.82 0.72
C ALA A 246 5.06 17.88 1.60
N TYR A 247 3.75 17.76 1.39
CA TYR A 247 2.91 16.92 2.25
C TYR A 247 3.02 15.41 1.96
N VAL A 248 3.38 15.02 0.72
CA VAL A 248 3.59 13.61 0.37
C VAL A 248 5.07 13.24 0.43
N GLY A 249 5.94 14.17 0.03
CA GLY A 249 7.38 13.98 0.07
C GLY A 249 7.93 13.94 1.50
N ALA A 250 7.41 14.74 2.43
CA ALA A 250 7.91 14.75 3.80
C ALA A 250 7.73 13.40 4.52
N PRO A 251 6.56 12.72 4.45
CA PRO A 251 6.41 11.38 5.02
C PRO A 251 7.37 10.34 4.41
N LEU A 252 7.56 10.36 3.08
CA LEU A 252 8.49 9.44 2.40
C LEU A 252 9.96 9.74 2.75
N ALA A 253 10.32 11.01 2.87
CA ALA A 253 11.64 11.41 3.33
C ALA A 253 11.87 10.99 4.78
N ALA A 254 10.86 11.15 5.64
CA ALA A 254 10.92 10.69 7.03
C ALA A 254 11.09 9.16 7.11
N TYR A 255 10.38 8.39 6.29
CA TYR A 255 10.61 6.95 6.15
C TYR A 255 12.08 6.63 5.89
N ALA A 256 12.63 7.22 4.81
CA ALA A 256 13.99 6.94 4.37
C ALA A 256 15.02 7.35 5.43
N VAL A 257 14.85 8.53 6.04
CA VAL A 257 15.76 9.02 7.09
C VAL A 257 15.72 8.11 8.31
N VAL A 258 14.53 7.76 8.80
CA VAL A 258 14.39 6.89 9.98
C VAL A 258 14.93 5.49 9.69
N TYR A 259 14.66 4.93 8.51
CA TYR A 259 15.23 3.65 8.07
C TYR A 259 16.76 3.68 8.05
N LEU A 260 17.37 4.72 7.46
CA LEU A 260 18.83 4.84 7.37
C LEU A 260 19.46 5.02 8.75
N VAL A 261 18.84 5.81 9.63
CA VAL A 261 19.28 5.98 11.01
C VAL A 261 19.16 4.67 11.78
N ALA A 262 18.03 3.96 11.67
CA ALA A 262 17.82 2.68 12.32
C ALA A 262 18.82 1.62 11.84
N THR A 263 19.12 1.61 10.54
CA THR A 263 20.15 0.74 9.94
C THR A 263 21.54 1.07 10.50
N ALA A 264 21.90 2.36 10.56
CA ALA A 264 23.18 2.79 11.11
C ALA A 264 23.33 2.48 12.60
N LEU A 265 22.22 2.44 13.34
CA LEU A 265 22.15 2.07 14.75
C LEU A 265 22.00 0.56 14.98
N ALA A 266 22.03 -0.27 13.92
CA ALA A 266 21.82 -1.71 13.98
C ALA A 266 20.51 -2.10 14.70
N SER A 267 19.44 -1.36 14.44
CA SER A 267 18.10 -1.70 14.93
C SER A 267 17.73 -3.12 14.51
N PRO A 268 17.04 -3.91 15.37
CA PRO A 268 16.55 -5.24 15.00
C PRO A 268 15.56 -5.23 13.83
N ASN A 269 14.90 -4.08 13.58
CA ASN A 269 13.89 -3.96 12.53
C ASN A 269 13.85 -2.55 11.92
N PRO A 270 14.86 -2.16 11.13
CA PRO A 270 14.98 -0.80 10.60
C PRO A 270 13.86 -0.43 9.63
N SER A 271 13.29 -1.40 8.91
CA SER A 271 12.13 -1.17 8.03
C SER A 271 10.87 -0.86 8.83
N GLY A 272 10.64 -1.57 9.94
CA GLY A 272 9.56 -1.25 10.89
C GLY A 272 9.67 0.16 11.45
N ASP A 273 10.87 0.55 11.88
CA ASP A 273 11.15 1.91 12.37
C ASP A 273 10.85 2.96 11.31
N GLY A 274 11.28 2.72 10.07
CA GLY A 274 10.94 3.55 8.91
C GLY A 274 9.44 3.73 8.73
N VAL A 275 8.65 2.65 8.79
CA VAL A 275 7.18 2.70 8.68
C VAL A 275 6.57 3.56 9.78
N TYR A 276 7.04 3.44 11.03
CA TYR A 276 6.56 4.31 12.12
C TYR A 276 6.92 5.78 11.87
N GLY A 277 8.13 6.04 11.36
CA GLY A 277 8.54 7.38 10.92
C GLY A 277 7.60 7.96 9.85
N PHE A 278 7.24 7.16 8.85
CA PHE A 278 6.26 7.54 7.82
C PHE A 278 4.90 7.89 8.43
N VAL A 279 4.35 7.00 9.27
CA VAL A 279 3.01 7.15 9.87
C VAL A 279 2.94 8.45 10.71
N VAL A 280 3.95 8.71 11.53
CA VAL A 280 4.03 9.91 12.38
C VAL A 280 4.19 11.17 11.52
N ALA A 281 5.08 11.17 10.54
CA ALA A 281 5.28 12.31 9.66
C ALA A 281 4.02 12.61 8.81
N LEU A 282 3.31 11.58 8.36
CA LEU A 282 2.03 11.72 7.66
C LEU A 282 0.96 12.29 8.59
N TRP A 283 0.94 11.90 9.87
CA TRP A 283 0.00 12.44 10.85
C TRP A 283 0.24 13.93 11.08
N ILE A 284 1.50 14.35 11.25
CA ILE A 284 1.87 15.77 11.36
C ILE A 284 1.47 16.53 10.09
N SER A 285 1.81 15.99 8.91
CA SER A 285 1.47 16.59 7.62
C SER A 285 -0.05 16.76 7.45
N SER A 286 -0.82 15.77 7.88
CA SER A 286 -2.29 15.79 7.87
C SER A 286 -2.86 16.86 8.80
N ALA A 287 -2.31 17.00 10.01
CA ALA A 287 -2.75 18.02 10.97
C ALA A 287 -2.45 19.44 10.49
N VAL A 288 -1.26 19.67 9.92
CA VAL A 288 -0.87 20.94 9.29
C VAL A 288 -1.78 21.24 8.11
N TYR A 289 -2.03 20.25 7.26
CA TYR A 289 -2.91 20.36 6.10
C TYR A 289 -4.32 20.79 6.48
N LEU A 290 -4.97 20.12 7.43
CA LEU A 290 -6.32 20.48 7.86
C LEU A 290 -6.38 21.85 8.54
N SER A 291 -5.34 22.22 9.29
CA SER A 291 -5.24 23.55 9.90
C SER A 291 -5.17 24.64 8.83
N TYR A 292 -4.39 24.41 7.77
CA TYR A 292 -4.36 25.28 6.60
C TYR A 292 -5.74 25.32 5.92
N ARG A 293 -6.31 24.16 5.57
CA ARG A 293 -7.62 24.04 4.90
C ARG A 293 -8.72 24.79 5.65
N ARG A 294 -8.79 24.66 6.98
CA ARG A 294 -9.76 25.36 7.83
C ARG A 294 -9.65 26.88 7.73
N ARG A 295 -8.43 27.42 7.67
CA ARG A 295 -8.19 28.87 7.59
C ARG A 295 -8.58 29.46 6.25
N TYR A 296 -8.39 28.72 5.16
CA TYR A 296 -8.56 29.27 3.81
C TYR A 296 -9.90 28.89 3.15
N VAL A 297 -10.47 27.74 3.46
CA VAL A 297 -11.72 27.27 2.83
C VAL A 297 -12.95 27.58 3.69
N GLY A 298 -12.78 27.76 5.00
CA GLY A 298 -13.89 27.86 5.94
C GLY A 298 -14.58 26.49 6.10
N THR A 299 -14.88 26.11 7.33
CA THR A 299 -15.76 24.96 7.58
C THR A 299 -17.18 25.41 7.30
N ALA A 300 -17.77 24.94 6.20
CA ALA A 300 -19.23 24.81 6.12
C ALA A 300 -19.69 23.73 7.11
#